data_AF-A0A504BZM6-F1
#
_entry.id   AF-A0A504BZM6-F1
#
_cell.length_a   1.000
_cell.length_b   1.000
_cell.length_c   1.000
_cell.angle_alpha   90.00
_cell.angle_beta   90.00
_cell.angle_gamma   90.00
#
_symmetry.space_group_name_H-M   'P 1'
#
loop_
_entity.id
_entity.type
_entity.pdbx_description
1 polymer ?
#
loop_
_entity_poly.entity_id
_entity_poly.type
_entity_poly.pdbx_seq_one_letter_code
_entity_poly.pdbx_strand_id
1 'polypeptide(L)' 'MKRKDKARPFVPTEIHVSTVEDDSGTLGILSIQTTEGMVEIALDREAADAIVNAIGAIRTKLGQS' A
#
# COMPACT_ATOMS: atom_id res chain seq x y z
N MET A 1 26.22 -11.44 -17.01
CA MET A 1 24.83 -11.12 -16.64
C MET A 1 24.74 -9.63 -16.30
N LYS A 2 23.95 -8.85 -17.03
CA LYS A 2 23.71 -7.43 -16.68
C LYS A 2 23.01 -7.39 -15.32
N ARG A 3 23.61 -6.77 -14.30
CA ARG A 3 22.87 -6.36 -13.09
C ARG A 3 21.76 -5.44 -13.58
N LYS A 4 20.51 -5.93 -13.58
CA LYS A 4 19.36 -5.03 -13.64
C LYS A 4 19.48 -4.18 -12.38
N ASP A 5 19.79 -2.90 -12.52
CA ASP A 5 19.48 -1.92 -11.48
C ASP A 5 18.02 -2.16 -11.11
N LYS A 6 17.79 -2.79 -9.94
CA LYS A 6 16.43 -2.92 -9.44
C LYS A 6 15.93 -1.50 -9.27
N ALA A 7 14.75 -1.20 -9.82
CA ALA A 7 14.07 0.05 -9.53
C ALA A 7 14.14 0.27 -8.01
N ARG A 8 14.55 1.47 -7.60
CA ARG A 8 14.64 1.79 -6.18
C ARG A 8 13.25 1.56 -5.59
N PRO A 9 13.13 0.95 -4.40
CA PRO A 9 11.82 0.72 -3.81
C PRO A 9 11.08 2.06 -3.70
N PHE A 10 9.82 2.09 -4.10
CA PHE A 10 8.97 3.27 -3.93
C PHE A 10 8.77 3.50 -2.45
N VAL A 11 9.44 4.51 -1.90
CA VAL A 11 9.32 4.88 -0.50
C VAL A 11 8.15 5.85 -0.36
N PRO A 12 7.14 5.55 0.48
CA PRO A 12 6.07 6.49 0.79
C PRO A 12 6.63 7.75 1.44
N THR A 13 6.25 8.91 0.93
CA THR A 13 6.47 10.21 1.59
C THR A 13 5.23 10.65 2.36
N GLU A 14 4.04 10.27 1.90
CA GLU A 14 2.77 10.59 2.53
C GLU A 14 1.73 9.50 2.25
N ILE A 15 0.80 9.31 3.18
CA ILE A 15 -0.29 8.33 3.08
C ILE A 15 -1.60 9.02 3.44
N HIS A 16 -2.58 8.89 2.56
CA HIS A 16 -3.94 9.40 2.73
C HIS A 16 -4.96 8.28 2.60
N VAL A 17 -6.04 8.40 3.37
CA VAL A 17 -7.16 7.47 3.34
C VAL A 17 -8.44 8.25 3.05
N SER A 18 -9.18 7.79 2.07
CA SER A 18 -10.52 8.29 1.75
C SER A 18 -11.44 7.12 1.45
N THR A 19 -12.71 7.41 1.18
CA THR A 19 -13.70 6.40 0.78
C THR A 19 -14.44 6.90 -0.44
N VAL A 20 -14.84 5.98 -1.31
CA VAL A 20 -15.72 6.24 -2.44
C VAL A 20 -16.90 5.28 -2.38
N GLU A 21 -18.09 5.78 -2.68
CA GLU A 21 -19.28 4.94 -2.85
C GLU A 21 -19.42 4.58 -4.33
N ASP A 22 -19.56 3.29 -4.61
CA ASP A 22 -19.88 2.76 -5.94
C ASP A 22 -21.18 1.94 -5.87
N ASP A 23 -21.71 1.51 -7.02
CA ASP A 23 -22.94 0.73 -7.13
C ASP A 23 -22.92 -0.57 -6.30
N SER A 24 -21.72 -1.09 -5.98
CA SER A 24 -21.52 -2.30 -5.17
C SER A 24 -21.27 -2.03 -3.68
N GLY A 25 -21.27 -0.75 -3.24
CA GLY A 25 -21.03 -0.34 -1.86
C GLY A 25 -19.80 0.55 -1.69
N THR A 26 -19.42 0.82 -0.43
CA THR A 26 -18.29 1.69 -0.10
C THR A 26 -16.95 0.96 -0.25
N LEU A 27 -16.04 1.57 -1.00
CA LEU A 27 -14.64 1.17 -1.11
C LEU A 27 -13.75 2.18 -0.37
N GLY A 28 -12.74 1.68 0.33
CA GLY A 28 -11.67 2.52 0.86
C GLY A 28 -10.66 2.83 -0.25
N ILE A 29 -10.16 4.04 -0.31
CA ILE A 29 -9.04 4.43 -1.17
C ILE A 29 -7.83 4.70 -0.29
N LEU A 30 -6.75 3.98 -0.57
CA LEU A 30 -5.43 4.21 0.02
C LEU A 30 -4.56 4.94 -1.02
N SER A 31 -4.32 6.22 -0.80
CA SER A 31 -3.47 7.03 -1.66
C SER A 31 -2.08 7.17 -1.02
N ILE A 32 -1.04 6.80 -1.74
CA ILE A 32 0.35 6.80 -1.30
C ILE A 32 1.12 7.75 -2.21
N GLN A 33 1.58 8.88 -1.65
CA GLN A 33 2.53 9.73 -2.35
C GLN A 33 3.91 9.07 -2.24
N THR A 34 4.58 8.89 -3.38
CA THR A 34 5.93 8.37 -3.47
C THR A 34 6.85 9.40 -4.12
N THR A 35 8.16 9.12 -4.10
CA THR A 35 9.17 9.94 -4.80
C THR A 35 8.96 10.03 -6.30
N GLU A 36 8.22 9.09 -6.90
CA GLU A 36 7.98 9.03 -8.35
C GLU A 36 6.53 9.38 -8.73
N GLY A 37 5.67 9.72 -7.77
CA GLY A 37 4.28 10.09 -8.01
C GLY A 37 3.29 9.48 -7.02
N MET A 38 2.00 9.70 -7.27
CA MET A 38 0.91 9.19 -6.43
C MET A 38 0.46 7.82 -6.91
N VAL A 39 0.27 6.90 -5.97
CA VAL A 39 -0.31 5.56 -6.19
C VAL A 39 -1.61 5.49 -5.41
N GLU A 40 -2.71 5.17 -6.08
CA GLU A 40 -4.02 5.00 -5.43
C GLU A 40 -4.49 3.56 -5.54
N ILE A 41 -4.97 3.01 -4.44
CA ILE A 41 -5.43 1.63 -4.35
C ILE A 41 -6.84 1.64 -3.77
N ALA A 42 -7.81 1.16 -4.55
CA ALA A 42 -9.15 0.90 -4.05
C ALA A 42 -9.20 -0.46 -3.34
N LEU A 43 -9.84 -0.50 -2.17
CA LEU A 43 -9.86 -1.62 -1.27
C LEU A 43 -11.30 -1.86 -0.80
N ASP A 44 -11.78 -3.08 -1.03
CA ASP A 44 -12.92 -3.58 -0.27
C ASP A 44 -12.48 -3.99 1.16
N ARG A 45 -13.46 -4.44 1.96
CA ARG A 45 -13.21 -4.83 3.35
C ARG A 45 -12.25 -6.01 3.48
N GLU A 46 -12.37 -7.04 2.65
CA GLU A 46 -11.52 -8.23 2.71
C GLU A 46 -10.07 -7.87 2.32
N ALA A 47 -9.91 -7.04 1.28
CA ALA A 47 -8.61 -6.53 0.88
C ALA A 47 -7.96 -5.68 1.99
N ALA A 48 -8.73 -4.84 2.68
CA ALA A 48 -8.23 -4.05 3.81
C ALA A 48 -7.72 -4.95 4.96
N ASP A 49 -8.48 -5.97 5.35
CA ASP A 49 -8.08 -6.93 6.39
C ASP A 49 -6.82 -7.71 5.99
N ALA A 50 -6.70 -8.13 4.73
CA ALA A 50 -5.51 -8.80 4.21
C ALA A 50 -4.26 -7.91 4.28
N ILE A 51 -4.38 -6.61 3.96
CA ILE A 51 -3.27 -5.65 4.04
C ILE A 51 -2.82 -5.44 5.49
N VAL A 52 -3.76 -5.32 6.44
CA VAL A 52 -3.43 -5.21 7.87
C VAL A 52 -2.59 -6.41 8.33
N ASN A 53 -3.00 -7.63 7.94
CA ASN A 53 -2.24 -8.84 8.25
C ASN A 53 -0.85 -8.86 7.62
N ALA A 54 -0.74 -8.46 6.34
CA ALA A 54 0.55 -8.37 5.65
C ALA A 54 1.50 -7.37 6.32
N ILE A 55 1.01 -6.19 6.70
CA ILE A 55 1.78 -5.18 7.43
C ILE A 55 2.21 -5.73 8.79
N GLY A 56 1.34 -6.44 9.51
CA GLY A 56 1.67 -7.12 10.76
C GLY A 56 2.87 -8.07 10.60
N ALA A 57 2.84 -8.92 9.57
CA ALA A 57 3.94 -9.85 9.27
C ALA A 57 5.25 -9.11 8.89
N ILE A 58 5.16 -8.00 8.15
CA ILE A 58 6.32 -7.17 7.84
C ILE A 58 6.91 -6.54 9.11
N ARG A 59 6.07 -5.97 9.98
CA ARG A 59 6.52 -5.37 11.25
C ARG A 59 7.27 -6.38 12.12
N THR A 60 6.77 -7.60 12.24
CA THR A 60 7.49 -8.67 12.96
C THR A 60 8.88 -8.92 12.39
N LYS A 61 9.05 -8.87 11.06
CA LYS A 61 10.34 -9.07 10.40
C LYS A 61 11.28 -7.86 10.51
N LEU A 62 10.72 -6.64 10.52
CA LEU A 62 11.50 -5.40 10.67
C LEU A 62 11.97 -5.17 12.10
N GLY A 63 11.27 -5.74 13.09
CA GLY A 63 11.60 -5.67 14.52
C GLY A 63 12.35 -6.88 15.09
N GLN A 64 12.77 -7.84 14.26
CA GLN A 64 13.74 -8.86 14.66
C GLN A 64 15.15 -8.25 14.65
N SER A 65 15.53 -7.66 15.77
CA SER A 65 16.92 -7.43 16.21
C SER A 65 17.14 -8.18 17.52
#